data_AF-A0A1I8CD72-F1
#
_entry.id   AF-A0A1I8CD72-F1
#
_cell.length_a   1.000
_cell.length_b   1.000
_cell.length_c   1.000
_cell.angle_alpha   90.00
_cell.angle_beta   90.00
_cell.angle_gamma   90.00
#
_symmetry.space_group_name_H-M   'P 1'
#
loop_
_entity.id
_entity.type
_entity.pdbx_description
1 polymer ?
#
loop_
_entity_poly.entity_id
_entity_poly.type
_entity_poly.pdbx_seq_one_letter_code
_entity_poly.pdbx_strand_id
1 'polypeptide(L)'
;MSPKVKKMYQCPQTDGYFDVRSIGTLTPRLALIWERCLIAANPSSTNLSQEIVEDELLNVFGHKEIELIGHYLSNLLSERGGTDRIEIPKKFIKLGDSKEETLSKAGAVKKQLDNLKTTEGGRTCWMYLFLDSILLDNGRAATENKKAIRYAGESLNFKLRWEKHKSQFRCSLKLDFVFDKKEKFLNKLVTAERKLVVVKKEYPSKAVAENVESILINAFRPQLSNSDSGKPSLDFVASMNPQVDSQVALIILNDFSKCEYEEHVIV
;
A
#
# COMPACT_ATOMS: atom_id res chain seq x y z
N MET A 1 2.08 -0.72 -43.83
CA MET A 1 1.95 0.48 -42.97
C MET A 1 0.66 1.18 -43.34
N SER A 2 -0.35 1.19 -42.45
CA SER A 2 -1.63 1.83 -42.76
C SER A 2 -1.44 3.35 -42.92
N PRO A 3 -2.29 4.06 -43.69
CA PRO A 3 -2.19 5.52 -43.82
C PRO A 3 -2.24 6.25 -42.48
N LYS A 4 -2.90 5.66 -41.47
CA LYS A 4 -2.95 6.15 -40.08
C LYS A 4 -1.61 6.01 -39.36
N VAL A 5 -0.96 4.86 -39.51
CA VAL A 5 0.39 4.61 -38.96
C VAL A 5 1.44 5.47 -39.67
N LYS A 6 1.30 5.72 -40.98
CA LYS A 6 2.14 6.70 -41.71
C LYS A 6 1.97 8.12 -41.18
N LYS A 7 0.76 8.54 -40.81
CA LYS A 7 0.51 9.84 -40.18
C LYS A 7 1.10 9.96 -38.77
N MET A 8 1.13 8.88 -37.99
CA MET A 8 1.80 8.87 -36.67
C MET A 8 3.31 9.05 -36.78
N TYR A 9 3.95 8.47 -37.81
CA TYR A 9 5.37 8.65 -38.09
C TYR A 9 5.73 9.94 -38.85
N GLN A 10 4.74 10.64 -39.40
CA GLN A 10 4.89 11.93 -40.10
C GLN A 10 4.51 13.13 -39.23
N CYS A 11 4.03 12.90 -38.00
CA CYS A 11 4.04 13.94 -36.98
C CYS A 11 5.52 14.19 -36.68
N PRO A 12 6.04 15.43 -36.81
CA PRO A 12 7.45 15.67 -36.64
C PRO A 12 7.86 15.16 -35.28
N GLN A 13 8.71 14.12 -35.26
CA GLN A 13 9.48 13.74 -34.10
C GLN A 13 10.40 14.92 -33.80
N THR A 14 9.88 15.92 -33.11
CA THR A 14 10.69 16.74 -32.23
C THR A 14 11.17 15.79 -31.14
N ASP A 15 12.49 15.59 -31.04
CA ASP A 15 13.13 14.73 -30.04
C ASP A 15 12.45 14.89 -28.66
N GLY A 16 11.86 13.81 -28.15
CA GLY A 16 11.45 13.69 -26.74
C GLY A 16 9.95 13.64 -26.40
N TYR A 17 9.02 13.75 -27.36
CA TYR A 17 7.56 13.80 -27.08
C TYR A 17 6.81 12.50 -27.43
N PHE A 18 5.99 11.98 -26.50
CA PHE A 18 5.04 10.88 -26.73
C PHE A 18 3.59 11.37 -26.53
N ASP A 19 2.70 11.14 -27.50
CA ASP A 19 1.25 11.38 -27.36
C ASP A 19 0.47 10.10 -27.70
N VAL A 20 -0.19 9.52 -26.69
CA VAL A 20 -0.90 8.24 -26.77
C VAL A 20 -2.37 8.40 -27.17
N ARG A 21 -2.88 9.64 -27.35
CA ARG A 21 -4.29 9.91 -27.75
C ARG A 21 -4.69 9.28 -29.09
N SER A 22 -3.73 8.74 -29.84
CA SER A 22 -3.93 8.07 -31.13
C SER A 22 -3.93 6.52 -31.07
N ILE A 23 -3.67 5.90 -29.91
CA ILE A 23 -3.61 4.43 -29.77
C ILE A 23 -5.01 3.82 -29.56
N GLY A 24 -5.78 3.71 -30.65
CA GLY A 24 -6.96 2.83 -30.73
C GLY A 24 -8.11 3.10 -29.75
N THR A 25 -8.77 2.03 -29.29
CA THR A 25 -9.99 2.02 -28.44
C THR A 25 -9.70 2.15 -26.95
N LEU A 26 -8.52 2.63 -26.56
CA LEU A 26 -8.18 2.81 -25.15
C LEU A 26 -9.06 3.92 -24.56
N THR A 27 -9.50 3.74 -23.31
CA THR A 27 -10.13 4.85 -22.59
C THR A 27 -9.09 5.96 -22.39
N PRO A 28 -9.50 7.25 -22.35
CA PRO A 28 -8.57 8.35 -22.15
C PRO A 28 -7.65 8.16 -20.94
N ARG A 29 -8.19 7.58 -19.86
CA ARG A 29 -7.41 7.26 -18.65
C ARG A 29 -6.34 6.20 -18.89
N LEU A 30 -6.66 5.11 -19.60
CA LEU A 30 -5.69 4.05 -19.88
C LEU A 30 -4.59 4.52 -20.86
N ALA A 31 -4.97 5.36 -21.83
CA ALA A 31 -4.01 6.03 -22.72
C ALA A 31 -3.01 6.89 -21.93
N LEU A 32 -3.48 7.67 -20.96
CA LEU A 32 -2.63 8.47 -20.08
C LEU A 32 -1.69 7.61 -19.23
N ILE A 33 -2.19 6.51 -18.67
CA ILE A 33 -1.36 5.56 -17.90
C ILE A 33 -0.23 5.01 -18.76
N TRP A 34 -0.55 4.58 -19.99
CA TRP A 34 0.43 4.03 -20.93
C TRP A 34 1.48 5.05 -21.34
N GLU A 35 1.05 6.28 -21.64
CA GLU A 35 1.92 7.41 -21.96
C GLU A 35 2.95 7.64 -20.85
N ARG A 36 2.50 7.70 -19.60
CA ARG A 36 3.38 7.94 -18.44
C ARG A 36 4.36 6.79 -18.22
N CYS A 37 3.92 5.54 -18.36
CA CYS A 37 4.82 4.40 -18.31
C CYS A 37 5.89 4.47 -19.41
N LEU A 38 5.49 4.74 -20.67
CA LEU A 38 6.40 4.86 -21.81
C LEU A 38 7.40 6.02 -21.65
N ILE A 39 6.96 7.16 -21.10
CA ILE A 39 7.83 8.28 -20.76
C ILE A 39 8.87 7.85 -19.70
N ALA A 40 8.43 7.20 -18.62
CA ALA A 40 9.33 6.74 -17.56
C ALA A 40 10.40 5.76 -18.06
N ALA A 41 10.05 4.90 -19.02
CA ALA A 41 10.98 3.94 -19.63
C ALA A 41 11.93 4.52 -20.69
N ASN A 42 11.72 5.78 -21.10
CA ASN A 42 12.57 6.43 -22.10
C ASN A 42 13.38 7.56 -21.45
N PRO A 43 14.68 7.33 -21.14
CA PRO A 43 15.52 8.33 -20.49
C PRO A 43 15.75 9.60 -21.34
N SER A 44 15.46 9.54 -22.64
CA SER A 44 15.55 10.69 -23.56
C SER A 44 14.23 11.46 -23.68
N SER A 45 13.15 11.05 -22.97
CA SER A 45 11.88 11.77 -23.01
C SER A 45 11.95 13.05 -22.17
N THR A 46 11.72 14.19 -22.83
CA THR A 46 11.74 15.52 -22.20
C THR A 46 10.44 15.84 -21.47
N ASN A 47 9.41 15.01 -21.60
CA ASN A 47 8.11 15.15 -20.92
C ASN A 47 8.18 14.95 -19.40
N LEU A 48 9.32 14.52 -18.85
CA LEU A 48 9.58 14.43 -17.41
C LEU A 48 9.54 15.79 -16.70
N SER A 49 9.67 16.90 -17.43
CA SER A 49 9.54 18.25 -16.86
C SER A 49 8.09 18.71 -16.65
N GLN A 50 7.10 17.92 -17.07
CA GLN A 50 5.68 18.26 -16.93
C GLN A 50 4.98 17.36 -15.90
N GLU A 51 5.04 17.86 -14.67
CA GLU A 51 4.15 17.63 -13.52
C GLU A 51 4.11 16.24 -12.88
N ILE A 52 3.88 16.28 -11.56
CA ILE A 52 3.60 15.13 -10.68
C ILE A 52 2.41 14.36 -11.28
N VAL A 53 2.48 13.04 -11.29
CA VAL A 53 1.42 12.18 -11.82
C VAL A 53 0.19 12.31 -10.91
N GLU A 54 -0.79 13.12 -11.32
CA GLU A 54 -2.04 13.28 -10.59
C GLU A 54 -2.98 12.05 -10.68
N ASP A 55 -2.67 11.05 -11.52
CA ASP A 55 -3.48 9.82 -11.56
C ASP A 55 -3.21 8.94 -10.33
N GLU A 56 -4.21 8.87 -9.46
CA GLU A 56 -4.24 8.05 -8.25
C GLU A 56 -3.85 6.58 -8.49
N LEU A 57 -4.10 6.02 -9.69
CA LEU A 57 -3.73 4.63 -9.99
C LEU A 57 -2.22 4.44 -10.17
N LEU A 58 -1.54 5.40 -10.81
CA LEU A 58 -0.09 5.32 -10.98
C LEU A 58 0.64 5.59 -9.66
N ASN A 59 0.03 6.37 -8.77
CA ASN A 59 0.55 6.61 -7.42
C ASN A 59 0.56 5.36 -6.51
N VAL A 60 -0.08 4.26 -6.94
CA VAL A 60 0.01 2.97 -6.26
C VAL A 60 1.31 2.24 -6.58
N PHE A 61 1.96 2.55 -7.71
CA PHE A 61 3.17 1.90 -8.18
C PHE A 61 4.41 2.75 -7.90
N GLY A 62 5.50 2.10 -7.51
CA GLY A 62 6.81 2.74 -7.43
C GLY A 62 7.34 3.10 -8.82
N HIS A 63 8.22 4.10 -8.89
CA HIS A 63 8.78 4.59 -10.17
C HIS A 63 9.41 3.46 -11.02
N LYS A 64 10.16 2.54 -10.40
CA LYS A 64 10.76 1.38 -11.09
C LYS A 64 9.72 0.43 -11.71
N GLU A 65 8.55 0.29 -11.09
CA GLU A 65 7.47 -0.56 -11.59
C GLU A 65 6.80 0.10 -12.79
N ILE A 66 6.60 1.43 -12.73
CA ILE A 66 6.12 2.25 -13.84
C ILE A 66 7.08 2.19 -15.04
N GLU A 67 8.39 2.33 -14.78
CA GLU A 67 9.46 2.18 -15.77
C GLU A 67 9.46 0.78 -16.40
N LEU A 68 9.31 -0.28 -15.60
CA LEU A 68 9.26 -1.65 -16.09
C LEU A 68 8.03 -1.91 -16.98
N ILE A 69 6.86 -1.38 -16.59
CA ILE A 69 5.66 -1.40 -17.43
C ILE A 69 5.92 -0.64 -18.73
N GLY A 70 6.61 0.50 -18.67
CA GLY A 70 6.98 1.28 -19.84
C GLY A 70 7.87 0.52 -20.82
N HIS A 71 8.93 -0.16 -20.34
CA HIS A 71 9.79 -0.98 -21.18
C HIS A 71 9.00 -2.12 -21.83
N TYR A 72 8.10 -2.75 -21.08
CA TYR A 72 7.22 -3.78 -21.62
C TYR A 72 6.30 -3.24 -22.72
N LEU A 73 5.64 -2.10 -22.49
CA LEU A 73 4.80 -1.45 -23.49
C LEU A 73 5.61 -1.04 -24.72
N SER A 74 6.82 -0.51 -24.54
CA SER A 74 7.72 -0.15 -25.64
C SER A 74 8.07 -1.38 -26.50
N ASN A 75 8.45 -2.50 -25.87
CA ASN A 75 8.75 -3.73 -26.57
C ASN A 75 7.52 -4.26 -27.34
N LEU A 76 6.33 -4.20 -26.73
CA LEU A 76 5.08 -4.59 -27.41
C LEU A 76 4.80 -3.76 -28.67
N LEU A 77 5.12 -2.47 -28.63
CA LEU A 77 4.96 -1.57 -29.77
C LEU A 77 6.02 -1.85 -30.85
N SER A 78 7.26 -2.13 -30.46
CA SER A 78 8.38 -2.43 -31.38
C SER A 78 8.20 -3.78 -32.09
N GLU A 79 7.71 -4.81 -31.42
CA GLU A 79 7.57 -6.16 -31.99
C GLU A 79 6.44 -6.30 -33.03
N ARG A 80 5.47 -5.38 -33.04
CA ARG A 80 4.19 -5.57 -33.78
C ARG A 80 4.03 -4.81 -35.10
N GLY A 81 5.10 -4.26 -35.64
CA GLY A 81 5.19 -3.58 -36.95
C GLY A 81 3.93 -3.58 -37.82
N GLY A 82 2.95 -2.72 -37.51
CA GLY A 82 1.84 -2.36 -38.40
C GLY A 82 0.49 -3.11 -38.25
N THR A 83 0.20 -3.79 -37.14
CA THR A 83 -1.17 -4.30 -36.88
C THR A 83 -1.95 -3.40 -35.91
N ASP A 84 -3.09 -2.83 -36.36
CA ASP A 84 -3.95 -1.90 -35.60
C ASP A 84 -4.72 -2.56 -34.42
N ARG A 85 -4.29 -3.74 -33.95
CA ARG A 85 -4.88 -4.47 -32.82
C ARG A 85 -3.81 -4.96 -31.86
N ILE A 86 -3.86 -4.44 -30.63
CA ILE A 86 -3.08 -4.94 -29.51
C ILE A 86 -3.84 -6.14 -28.94
N GLU A 87 -3.45 -7.35 -29.34
CA GLU A 87 -3.88 -8.54 -28.61
C GLU A 87 -3.03 -8.66 -27.35
N ILE A 88 -3.68 -8.68 -26.18
CA ILE A 88 -3.02 -8.92 -24.90
C ILE A 88 -2.20 -10.22 -25.03
N PRO A 89 -0.87 -10.19 -24.85
CA PRO A 89 -0.05 -11.39 -24.98
C PRO A 89 -0.52 -12.45 -23.98
N LYS A 90 -1.04 -13.57 -24.49
CA LYS A 90 -1.52 -14.70 -23.67
C LYS A 90 -0.40 -15.40 -22.88
N LYS A 91 0.86 -15.04 -23.13
CA LYS A 91 2.04 -15.72 -22.59
C LYS A 91 3.11 -14.72 -22.18
N PHE A 92 2.91 -13.94 -21.12
CA PHE A 92 4.01 -13.42 -20.30
C PHE A 92 3.47 -12.89 -18.96
N ILE A 93 3.27 -13.81 -18.03
CA ILE A 93 3.61 -13.66 -16.61
C ILE A 93 4.17 -15.04 -16.27
N LYS A 94 5.48 -15.16 -15.95
CA LYS A 94 5.90 -16.35 -15.19
C LYS A 94 5.05 -16.28 -13.93
N LEU A 95 4.11 -17.22 -13.83
CA LEU A 95 3.19 -17.36 -12.70
C LEU A 95 3.99 -17.01 -11.46
N GLY A 96 3.51 -16.02 -10.70
CA GLY A 96 4.09 -15.71 -9.40
C GLY A 96 4.28 -17.01 -8.61
N ASP A 97 5.18 -16.97 -7.65
CA ASP A 97 5.41 -18.05 -6.69
C ASP A 97 4.13 -18.86 -6.45
N SER A 98 4.24 -20.20 -6.49
CA SER A 98 3.08 -21.01 -6.14
C SER A 98 2.53 -20.58 -4.78
N LYS A 99 1.26 -20.87 -4.52
CA LYS A 99 0.66 -20.52 -3.22
C LYS A 99 1.49 -21.09 -2.06
N GLU A 100 2.01 -22.30 -2.23
CA GLU A 100 2.90 -22.97 -1.27
C GLU A 100 4.24 -22.24 -1.14
N GLU A 101 4.85 -21.80 -2.23
CA GLU A 101 6.11 -21.05 -2.21
C GLU A 101 5.93 -19.68 -1.55
N THR A 102 4.85 -18.96 -1.88
CA THR A 102 4.50 -17.68 -1.25
C THR A 102 4.33 -17.84 0.26
N LEU A 103 3.62 -18.89 0.68
CA LEU A 103 3.38 -19.18 2.10
C LEU A 103 4.68 -19.57 2.82
N SER A 104 5.55 -20.34 2.16
CA SER A 104 6.87 -20.70 2.67
C SER A 104 7.76 -19.46 2.87
N LYS A 105 7.83 -18.57 1.87
CA LYS A 105 8.56 -17.29 1.96
C LYS A 105 8.00 -16.41 3.08
N ALA A 106 6.67 -16.31 3.20
CA ALA A 106 6.04 -15.55 4.27
C ALA A 106 6.37 -16.10 5.67
N GLY A 107 6.34 -17.43 5.82
CA GLY A 107 6.77 -18.09 7.06
C GLY A 107 8.25 -17.82 7.39
N ALA A 108 9.12 -17.82 6.39
CA ALA A 108 10.54 -17.51 6.57
C ALA A 108 10.75 -16.06 7.01
N VAL A 109 10.07 -15.09 6.40
CA VAL A 109 10.12 -13.67 6.80
C VAL A 109 9.61 -13.49 8.24
N LYS A 110 8.48 -14.10 8.59
CA LYS A 110 7.96 -14.05 9.96
C LYS A 110 8.95 -14.62 10.96
N LYS A 111 9.54 -15.78 10.66
CA LYS A 111 10.57 -16.40 11.50
C LYS A 111 11.80 -15.50 11.64
N GLN A 112 12.22 -14.80 10.58
CA GLN A 112 13.31 -13.82 10.68
C GLN A 112 12.95 -12.68 11.61
N LEU A 113 11.74 -12.11 11.51
CA LEU A 113 11.25 -11.06 12.42
C LEU A 113 11.22 -11.52 13.88
N ASP A 114 10.75 -12.74 14.13
CA ASP A 114 10.67 -13.31 15.49
C ASP A 114 12.05 -13.60 16.10
N ASN A 115 13.05 -13.91 15.25
CA ASN A 115 14.41 -14.17 15.68
C ASN A 115 15.23 -12.90 15.94
N LEU A 116 14.72 -11.72 15.60
CA LEU A 116 15.37 -10.45 15.91
C LEU A 116 15.35 -10.25 17.44
N LYS A 117 16.49 -10.55 18.06
CA LYS A 117 16.69 -10.33 19.49
C LYS A 117 16.67 -8.84 19.82
N THR A 118 16.31 -8.54 21.06
CA THR A 118 16.66 -7.27 21.69
C THR A 118 18.17 -7.06 21.56
N THR A 119 18.60 -5.88 21.12
CA THR A 119 19.92 -5.39 21.47
C THR A 119 20.00 -5.28 22.99
N GLU A 120 21.14 -5.59 23.61
CA GLU A 120 21.29 -5.51 25.07
C GLU A 120 20.85 -4.13 25.58
N GLY A 121 19.87 -4.09 26.49
CA GLY A 121 19.26 -2.85 26.99
C GLY A 121 18.10 -2.28 26.16
N GLY A 122 17.68 -2.96 25.08
CA GLY A 122 16.54 -2.57 24.26
C GLY A 122 15.22 -2.65 25.03
N ARG A 123 14.43 -1.56 24.97
CA ARG A 123 13.05 -1.57 25.46
C ARG A 123 12.15 -2.27 24.44
N THR A 124 11.21 -3.06 24.95
CA THR A 124 10.11 -3.60 24.16
C THR A 124 9.26 -2.48 23.58
N CYS A 125 8.56 -2.78 22.48
CA CYS A 125 7.68 -1.84 21.80
C CYS A 125 6.30 -2.44 21.61
N TRP A 126 5.26 -1.66 21.89
CA TRP A 126 3.88 -2.07 21.66
C TRP A 126 3.50 -1.82 20.21
N MET A 127 3.06 -2.86 19.52
CA MET A 127 2.26 -2.73 18.31
C MET A 127 0.77 -2.76 18.70
N TYR A 128 -0.04 -1.89 18.13
CA TYR A 128 -1.47 -1.82 18.41
C TYR A 128 -2.29 -1.60 17.15
N LEU A 129 -3.50 -2.17 17.14
CA LEU A 129 -4.47 -2.08 16.06
C LEU A 129 -5.75 -1.41 16.57
N PHE A 130 -6.27 -0.45 15.82
CA PHE A 130 -7.63 0.06 16.04
C PHE A 130 -8.61 -0.68 15.16
N LEU A 131 -9.65 -1.21 15.79
CA LEU A 131 -10.70 -1.98 15.13
C LEU A 131 -12.01 -1.19 15.14
N ASP A 132 -12.69 -1.19 14.00
CA ASP A 132 -14.04 -0.64 13.82
C ASP A 132 -15.04 -1.58 14.50
N SER A 133 -15.44 -1.23 15.71
CA SER A 133 -16.37 -2.03 16.52
C SER A 133 -17.74 -2.18 15.87
N ILE A 134 -18.10 -1.34 14.88
CA ILE A 134 -19.34 -1.48 14.11
C ILE A 134 -19.27 -2.73 13.22
N LEU A 135 -18.07 -3.12 12.78
CA LEU A 135 -17.82 -4.29 11.94
C LEU A 135 -17.50 -5.55 12.75
N LEU A 136 -17.33 -5.45 14.06
CA LEU A 136 -17.12 -6.61 14.91
C LEU A 136 -18.50 -7.18 15.29
N ASP A 137 -18.87 -8.30 14.67
CA ASP A 137 -20.02 -9.09 15.12
C ASP A 137 -19.78 -9.58 16.56
N ASN A 138 -20.82 -9.58 17.40
CA ASN A 138 -20.81 -9.79 18.86
C ASN A 138 -20.22 -11.13 19.39
N GLY A 139 -19.43 -11.87 18.62
CA GLY A 139 -18.82 -13.13 19.08
C GLY A 139 -17.63 -13.64 18.27
N ARG A 140 -17.13 -12.92 17.26
CA ARG A 140 -15.89 -13.33 16.56
C ARG A 140 -14.67 -12.70 17.23
N ALA A 141 -13.55 -13.40 17.21
CA ALA A 141 -12.29 -12.83 17.66
C ALA A 141 -11.99 -11.57 16.84
N ALA A 142 -11.65 -10.47 17.52
CA ALA A 142 -11.66 -9.13 16.93
C ALA A 142 -10.75 -9.00 15.69
N THR A 143 -9.74 -9.86 15.55
CA THR A 143 -8.76 -9.84 14.46
C THR A 143 -9.11 -10.77 13.30
N GLU A 144 -10.13 -11.63 13.43
CA GLU A 144 -10.62 -12.48 12.33
C GLU A 144 -11.27 -11.63 11.23
N ASN A 145 -11.91 -10.53 11.60
CA ASN A 145 -12.47 -9.58 10.65
C ASN A 145 -11.42 -8.56 10.20
N LYS A 146 -10.61 -8.94 9.22
CA LYS A 146 -9.58 -8.06 8.62
C LYS A 146 -10.13 -6.70 8.19
N LYS A 147 -11.39 -6.64 7.73
CA LYS A 147 -12.04 -5.39 7.29
C LYS A 147 -12.29 -4.41 8.44
N ALA A 148 -12.27 -4.87 9.68
CA ALA A 148 -12.43 -4.03 10.86
C ALA A 148 -11.15 -3.23 11.17
N ILE A 149 -9.98 -3.60 10.66
CA ILE A 149 -8.72 -2.91 10.97
C ILE A 149 -8.69 -1.53 10.29
N ARG A 150 -8.63 -0.45 11.09
CA ARG A 150 -8.63 0.94 10.60
C ARG A 150 -7.35 1.71 10.89
N TYR A 151 -6.53 1.22 11.80
CA TYR A 151 -5.25 1.85 12.15
C TYR A 151 -4.29 0.77 12.63
N ALA A 152 -3.02 0.91 12.27
CA ALA A 152 -1.91 0.13 12.81
C ALA A 152 -0.86 1.11 13.30
N GLY A 153 -0.37 0.97 14.54
CA GLY A 153 0.72 1.82 15.02
C GLY A 153 1.60 1.17 16.05
N GLU A 154 2.81 1.72 16.22
CA GLU A 154 3.75 1.33 17.26
C GLU A 154 3.90 2.39 18.37
N SER A 155 4.31 1.98 19.57
CA SER A 155 4.82 2.89 20.59
C SER A 155 5.60 2.18 21.70
N LEU A 156 6.70 2.81 22.15
CA LEU A 156 7.36 2.45 23.42
C LEU A 156 6.50 2.72 24.66
N ASN A 157 5.49 3.60 24.56
CA ASN A 157 4.57 3.91 25.66
C ASN A 157 3.16 4.13 25.10
N PHE A 158 2.40 3.04 25.01
CA PHE A 158 1.05 3.05 24.45
C PHE A 158 0.12 4.04 25.19
N LYS A 159 0.20 4.14 26.52
CA LYS A 159 -0.63 5.06 27.30
C LYS A 159 -0.40 6.51 26.87
N LEU A 160 0.87 6.93 26.79
CA LEU A 160 1.22 8.28 26.34
C LEU A 160 0.78 8.53 24.89
N ARG A 161 0.96 7.53 24.01
CA ARG A 161 0.51 7.60 22.62
C ARG A 161 -1.01 7.72 22.50
N TRP A 162 -1.76 7.00 23.34
CA TRP A 162 -3.22 7.08 23.40
C TRP A 162 -3.70 8.45 23.87
N GLU A 163 -3.10 9.01 24.92
CA GLU A 163 -3.40 10.40 25.35
C GLU A 163 -3.14 11.41 24.23
N LYS A 164 -2.07 11.22 23.46
CA LYS A 164 -1.80 12.06 22.29
C LYS A 164 -2.89 11.95 21.23
N HIS A 165 -3.34 10.73 20.88
CA HIS A 165 -4.44 10.54 19.93
C HIS A 165 -5.73 11.22 20.40
N LYS A 166 -6.09 11.09 21.68
CA LYS A 166 -7.25 11.78 22.27
C LYS A 166 -7.10 13.30 22.22
N SER A 167 -5.93 13.83 22.58
CA SER A 167 -5.67 15.27 22.53
C SER A 167 -5.79 15.81 21.11
N GLN A 168 -5.24 15.11 20.11
CA GLN A 168 -5.36 15.49 18.70
C GLN A 168 -6.83 15.52 18.26
N PHE A 169 -7.57 14.44 18.54
CA PHE A 169 -9.00 14.36 18.21
C PHE A 169 -9.82 15.49 18.83
N ARG A 170 -9.59 15.82 20.12
CA ARG A 170 -10.25 16.95 20.81
C ARG A 170 -9.89 18.30 20.21
N CYS A 171 -8.63 18.50 19.79
CA CYS A 171 -8.22 19.71 19.08
C CYS A 171 -8.98 19.83 17.76
N SER A 172 -9.09 18.76 16.99
CA SER A 172 -9.78 18.76 15.69
C SER A 172 -11.28 18.96 15.82
N LEU A 173 -11.91 18.48 16.91
CA LEU A 173 -13.30 18.79 17.26
C LEU A 173 -13.52 20.29 17.52
N LYS A 174 -12.56 20.99 18.13
CA LYS A 174 -12.66 22.43 18.43
C LYS A 174 -12.46 23.31 17.20
N LEU A 175 -11.78 22.80 16.18
CA LEU A 175 -11.41 23.55 14.98
C LEU A 175 -12.43 23.39 13.84
N ASP A 176 -13.64 22.88 14.12
CA ASP A 176 -14.74 22.72 13.17
C ASP A 176 -14.31 22.06 11.84
N PHE A 177 -14.03 20.76 11.91
CA PHE A 177 -14.11 19.78 10.80
C PHE A 177 -12.90 19.55 9.88
N VAL A 178 -11.70 20.02 10.19
CA VAL A 178 -10.50 19.53 9.47
C VAL A 178 -10.05 18.18 10.04
N PHE A 179 -10.88 17.15 9.88
CA PHE A 179 -10.53 15.80 10.30
C PHE A 179 -9.66 15.09 9.26
N ASP A 180 -8.52 14.57 9.70
CA ASP A 180 -7.77 13.59 8.92
C ASP A 180 -8.55 12.25 8.82
N LYS A 181 -8.05 11.29 8.01
CA LYS A 181 -8.72 9.97 7.86
C LYS A 181 -8.92 9.24 9.20
N LYS A 182 -7.97 9.40 10.13
CA LYS A 182 -7.98 8.74 11.45
C LYS A 182 -9.03 9.39 12.35
N GLU A 183 -9.09 10.71 12.38
CA GLU A 183 -10.06 11.47 13.15
C GLU A 183 -11.47 11.31 12.62
N LYS A 184 -11.66 11.22 11.30
CA LYS A 184 -12.96 10.85 10.69
C LYS A 184 -13.44 9.48 11.18
N PHE A 185 -12.53 8.51 11.28
CA PHE A 185 -12.86 7.19 11.83
C PHE A 185 -13.24 7.27 13.32
N LEU A 186 -12.46 7.98 14.14
CA LEU A 186 -12.77 8.14 15.56
C LEU A 186 -14.11 8.88 15.77
N ASN A 187 -14.36 9.94 14.99
CA ASN A 187 -15.62 10.68 15.02
C ASN A 187 -16.81 9.79 14.65
N LYS A 188 -16.67 8.92 13.63
CA LYS A 188 -17.71 7.95 13.27
C LYS A 188 -18.08 7.04 14.45
N LEU A 189 -17.10 6.59 15.24
CA LEU A 189 -17.37 5.77 16.43
C LEU A 189 -18.11 6.57 17.51
N VAL A 190 -17.68 7.81 17.78
CA VAL A 190 -18.34 8.71 18.73
C VAL A 190 -19.79 8.97 18.33
N THR A 191 -20.05 9.35 17.07
CA THR A 191 -21.39 9.60 16.55
C THR A 191 -22.29 8.36 16.60
N ALA A 192 -21.71 7.16 16.46
CA ALA A 192 -22.44 5.90 16.56
C ALA A 192 -22.57 5.38 18.01
N GLU A 193 -22.13 6.15 19.01
CA GLU A 193 -22.07 5.74 20.43
C GLU A 193 -21.34 4.40 20.63
N ARG A 194 -20.29 4.16 19.84
CA ARG A 194 -19.48 2.94 19.90
C ARG A 194 -18.12 3.20 20.53
N LYS A 195 -17.62 2.20 21.24
CA LYS A 195 -16.27 2.21 21.81
C LYS A 195 -15.26 1.82 20.75
N LEU A 196 -14.05 2.37 20.84
CA LEU A 196 -12.91 1.91 20.06
C LEU A 196 -12.40 0.58 20.65
N VAL A 197 -12.24 -0.43 19.80
CA VAL A 197 -11.58 -1.68 20.19
C VAL A 197 -10.11 -1.61 19.80
N VAL A 198 -9.22 -1.86 20.76
CA VAL A 198 -7.77 -1.86 20.57
C VAL A 198 -7.19 -3.22 20.92
N VAL A 199 -6.44 -3.83 20.01
CA VAL A 199 -5.66 -5.05 20.27
C VAL A 199 -4.18 -4.68 20.28
N LYS A 200 -3.44 -5.18 21.25
CA LYS A 200 -2.01 -4.84 21.43
C LYS A 200 -1.16 -6.09 21.51
N LYS A 201 0.05 -6.00 20.97
CA LYS A 201 1.07 -7.04 21.05
C LYS A 201 2.43 -6.39 21.32
N GLU A 202 3.14 -6.93 22.29
CA GLU A 202 4.49 -6.49 22.60
C GLU A 202 5.51 -7.17 21.67
N TYR A 203 6.44 -6.38 21.14
CA TYR A 203 7.54 -6.84 20.31
C TYR A 203 8.88 -6.56 21.00
N PRO A 204 9.92 -7.39 20.74
CA PRO A 204 11.20 -7.27 21.43
C PRO A 204 11.88 -5.91 21.26
N SER A 205 11.69 -5.21 20.13
CA SER A 205 12.29 -3.91 19.91
C SER A 205 11.40 -3.01 19.06
N LYS A 206 11.69 -1.71 19.09
CA LYS A 206 11.06 -0.71 18.23
C LYS A 206 11.24 -1.04 16.75
N ALA A 207 12.44 -1.45 16.34
CA ALA A 207 12.73 -1.81 14.96
C ALA A 207 11.83 -2.96 14.47
N VAL A 208 11.61 -4.00 15.29
CA VAL A 208 10.70 -5.09 14.93
C VAL A 208 9.25 -4.57 14.79
N ALA A 209 8.79 -3.76 15.74
CA ALA A 209 7.45 -3.18 15.71
C ALA A 209 7.22 -2.27 14.48
N GLU A 210 8.19 -1.42 14.11
CA GLU A 210 8.13 -0.55 12.93
C GLU A 210 8.02 -1.36 11.63
N ASN A 211 8.76 -2.47 11.51
CA ASN A 211 8.66 -3.32 10.32
C ASN A 211 7.33 -4.08 10.27
N VAL A 212 6.82 -4.53 11.42
CA VAL A 212 5.48 -5.12 11.52
C VAL A 212 4.41 -4.10 11.14
N GLU A 213 4.51 -2.86 11.62
CA GLU A 213 3.63 -1.75 11.24
C GLU A 213 3.66 -1.54 9.72
N SER A 214 4.84 -1.46 9.11
CA SER A 214 5.00 -1.30 7.66
C SER A 214 4.36 -2.43 6.85
N ILE A 215 4.56 -3.70 7.24
CA ILE A 215 3.94 -4.86 6.58
C ILE A 215 2.41 -4.77 6.65
N LEU A 216 1.87 -4.46 7.83
CA LEU A 216 0.42 -4.31 8.01
C LEU A 216 -0.12 -3.12 7.20
N ILE A 217 0.62 -2.01 7.13
CA ILE A 217 0.21 -0.85 6.34
C ILE A 217 0.19 -1.17 4.86
N ASN A 218 1.20 -1.85 4.34
CA ASN A 218 1.25 -2.22 2.93
C ASN A 218 0.14 -3.22 2.58
N ALA A 219 -0.05 -4.27 3.39
CA ALA A 219 -1.07 -5.28 3.14
C ALA A 219 -2.52 -4.75 3.26
N PHE A 220 -2.77 -3.79 4.16
CA PHE A 220 -4.11 -3.25 4.43
C PHE A 220 -4.28 -1.78 3.99
N ARG A 221 -3.39 -1.28 3.13
CA ARG A 221 -3.35 0.14 2.71
C ARG A 221 -4.71 0.73 2.32
N PRO A 222 -5.57 0.04 1.54
CA PRO A 222 -6.84 0.62 1.10
C PRO A 222 -7.83 0.96 2.23
N GLN A 223 -7.67 0.38 3.42
CA GLN A 223 -8.63 0.51 4.52
C GLN A 223 -8.06 1.18 5.78
N LEU A 224 -6.74 1.37 5.86
CA LEU A 224 -6.11 2.03 7.00
C LEU A 224 -6.18 3.55 6.87
N SER A 225 -6.45 4.19 7.99
CA SER A 225 -6.47 5.66 8.11
C SER A 225 -5.07 6.28 8.10
N ASN A 226 -4.02 5.49 8.33
CA ASN A 226 -2.62 5.91 8.31
C ASN A 226 -1.83 5.22 7.18
N SER A 227 -2.47 5.05 6.01
CA SER A 227 -1.88 4.43 4.80
C SER A 227 -0.54 5.02 4.37
N ASP A 228 -0.29 6.29 4.71
CA ASP A 228 0.86 7.06 4.25
C ASP A 228 2.01 7.04 5.29
N SER A 229 1.83 6.25 6.35
CA SER A 229 2.83 6.02 7.39
C SER A 229 3.50 4.66 7.23
N GLY A 230 4.59 4.43 7.95
CA GLY A 230 5.38 3.20 7.84
C GLY A 230 6.54 3.36 6.87
N LYS A 231 7.75 3.34 7.43
CA LYS A 231 8.99 3.21 6.66
C LYS A 231 9.71 1.99 7.25
N PRO A 232 9.80 0.88 6.50
CA PRO A 232 10.50 -0.28 7.01
C PRO A 232 11.97 0.08 7.22
N SER A 233 12.53 -0.33 8.35
CA SER A 233 13.94 -0.13 8.66
C SER A 233 14.81 -1.32 8.24
N LEU A 234 14.19 -2.45 7.88
CA LEU A 234 14.90 -3.66 7.42
C LEU A 234 14.75 -3.84 5.92
N ASP A 235 15.88 -4.03 5.23
CA ASP A 235 15.94 -4.13 3.77
C ASP A 235 15.05 -5.26 3.22
N PHE A 236 15.01 -6.42 3.89
CA PHE A 236 14.18 -7.55 3.46
C PHE A 236 12.67 -7.28 3.55
N VAL A 237 12.25 -6.33 4.39
CA VAL A 237 10.86 -5.87 4.45
C VAL A 237 10.62 -4.83 3.37
N ALA A 238 11.56 -3.91 3.17
CA ALA A 238 11.49 -2.89 2.12
C ALA A 238 11.43 -3.48 0.71
N SER A 239 12.09 -4.62 0.46
CA SER A 239 12.14 -5.29 -0.84
C SER A 239 11.10 -6.42 -0.99
N MET A 240 10.13 -6.54 -0.09
CA MET A 240 9.20 -7.66 -0.08
C MET A 240 8.17 -7.55 -1.22
N ASN A 241 7.90 -8.67 -1.90
CA ASN A 241 6.83 -8.74 -2.90
C ASN A 241 5.45 -8.57 -2.21
N PRO A 242 4.51 -7.77 -2.76
CA PRO A 242 3.17 -7.56 -2.19
C PRO A 242 2.38 -8.84 -1.88
N GLN A 243 2.57 -9.91 -2.65
CA GLN A 243 1.93 -11.21 -2.40
C GLN A 243 2.46 -11.87 -1.11
N VAL A 244 3.78 -11.85 -0.93
CA VAL A 244 4.44 -12.35 0.29
C VAL A 244 4.05 -11.46 1.47
N ASP A 245 4.09 -10.14 1.30
CA ASP A 245 3.73 -9.14 2.31
C ASP A 245 2.30 -9.35 2.85
N SER A 246 1.35 -9.58 1.94
CA SER A 246 -0.02 -9.93 2.29
C SER A 246 -0.08 -11.21 3.14
N GLN A 247 0.68 -12.26 2.78
CA GLN A 247 0.70 -13.50 3.57
C GLN A 247 1.38 -13.31 4.93
N VAL A 248 2.47 -12.55 5.01
CA VAL A 248 3.14 -12.23 6.29
C VAL A 248 2.18 -11.47 7.20
N ALA A 249 1.45 -10.49 6.67
CA ALA A 249 0.43 -9.76 7.41
C ALA A 249 -0.66 -10.70 8.00
N LEU A 250 -1.08 -11.74 7.26
CA LEU A 250 -2.03 -12.72 7.78
C LEU A 250 -1.46 -13.54 8.95
N ILE A 251 -0.19 -13.94 8.85
CA ILE A 251 0.49 -14.67 9.93
C ILE A 251 0.60 -13.77 11.17
N ILE A 252 0.95 -12.49 10.99
CA ILE A 252 0.98 -11.50 12.07
C ILE A 252 -0.41 -11.34 12.71
N LEU A 253 -1.49 -11.22 11.93
CA LEU A 253 -2.84 -11.11 12.50
C LEU A 253 -3.27 -12.34 13.30
N ASN A 254 -2.79 -13.52 12.93
CA ASN A 254 -3.00 -14.74 13.73
C ASN A 254 -2.25 -14.73 15.07
N ASP A 255 -1.22 -13.90 15.21
CA ASP A 255 -0.60 -13.65 16.52
C ASP A 255 -1.42 -12.66 17.35
N PHE A 256 -2.07 -11.69 16.71
CA PHE A 256 -2.98 -10.75 17.38
C PHE A 256 -4.31 -11.40 17.80
N SER A 257 -4.79 -12.45 17.12
CA SER A 257 -6.01 -13.17 17.52
C SER A 257 -5.93 -13.84 18.88
N LYS A 258 -4.70 -14.05 19.37
CA LYS A 258 -4.41 -14.62 20.69
C LYS A 258 -4.26 -13.55 21.77
N CYS A 259 -4.31 -12.27 21.39
CA CYS A 259 -4.17 -11.16 22.32
C CYS A 259 -5.54 -10.72 22.86
N GLU A 260 -5.55 -10.24 24.10
CA GLU A 260 -6.72 -9.57 24.65
C GLU A 260 -6.94 -8.22 23.95
N TYR A 261 -8.20 -7.80 23.92
CA TYR A 261 -8.60 -6.50 23.41
C TYR A 261 -9.06 -5.58 24.55
N GLU A 262 -8.89 -4.28 24.35
CA GLU A 262 -9.36 -3.25 25.26
C GLU A 262 -10.40 -2.39 24.55
N GLU A 263 -11.47 -2.03 25.26
CA GLU A 263 -12.44 -1.06 24.78
C GLU A 263 -12.16 0.33 25.36
N HIS A 264 -12.13 1.34 24.50
CA HIS A 264 -11.85 2.72 24.88
C HIS A 264 -13.02 3.62 24.48
N VAL A 265 -13.51 4.43 25.42
CA VAL A 265 -14.47 5.49 25.11
C VAL A 265 -13.69 6.69 24.55
N ILE A 266 -14.09 7.16 23.37
CA ILE A 266 -13.54 8.38 22.77
C ILE A 266 -14.39 9.54 23.29
N VAL A 267 -13.86 10.33 24.22
CA VAL A 267 -14.50 11.52 24.81
C VAL A 267 -13.65 12.75 24.55
#